data_AF-R9X8D4-F1
#
_entry.id   AF-R9X8D4-F1
#
_cell.length_a   1.000
_cell.length_b   1.000
_cell.length_c   1.000
_cell.angle_alpha   90.00
_cell.angle_beta   90.00
_cell.angle_gamma   90.00
#
_symmetry.space_group_name_H-M   'P 1'
#
loop_
_entity.id
_entity.type
_entity.pdbx_description
1 polymer ?
#
loop_
_entity_poly.entity_id
_entity_poly.type
_entity_poly.pdbx_seq_one_letter_code
_entity_poly.pdbx_strand_id
1 'polypeptide(L)'
;MGLKELLTESLPAGHDFDVLHLQSPPTERPPLAEASDCSPTTIAAQHFFTLSHNAKVFFALQVVVYICIDGASGDRVLFVSKADTNGYCDVRVDVRRTTRALLQFLLSIDPSHYLQRVRRMHIDPAACEGLITPSTGTVDALHILAQRYRTGDLDVRAAADRARYTSFPCPARYTTRLALFTRSEPHYLFAESAQNPAKHVLPGDRLLRWWLASVDDLLVALFDPETDAALLIPGEDPAVTSHYLRQTRFPRWRVGHVFGGSAEDPALARIPHFPDDPKARFLDDLADEGRNPSLRAFWTELAARQEFRLGVVVGVVGAAGLYTGPCARPAPDELLCPSSPADYVHIKHYVTAEEYATTAGASEAHRNLVDCLLLRYGVAMPRVHGAHSTAPHPAPTQDITKRPAVNDLTARCVRKKPRC
;
A
#
# COMPACT_ATOMS: atom_id res chain seq x y z
N MET A 1 -4.64 -12.21 15.66
CA MET A 1 -5.67 -12.64 14.69
C MET A 1 -4.98 -12.85 13.37
N GLY A 2 -5.22 -13.99 12.75
CA GLY A 2 -4.63 -14.32 11.46
C GLY A 2 -5.29 -13.56 10.31
N LEU A 3 -4.63 -13.54 9.15
CA LEU A 3 -5.15 -12.95 7.92
C LEU A 3 -6.49 -13.63 7.52
N LYS A 4 -6.55 -14.96 7.63
CA LYS A 4 -7.73 -15.74 7.28
C LYS A 4 -8.95 -15.37 8.14
N GLU A 5 -8.75 -15.15 9.44
CA GLU A 5 -9.81 -14.78 10.39
C GLU A 5 -10.38 -13.41 10.04
N LEU A 6 -9.49 -12.41 9.85
CA LEU A 6 -9.88 -11.05 9.49
C LEU A 6 -10.62 -10.99 8.14
N LEU A 7 -10.22 -11.82 7.18
CA LEU A 7 -10.91 -11.94 5.89
C LEU A 7 -12.25 -12.67 6.01
N THR A 8 -12.34 -13.71 6.82
CA THR A 8 -13.60 -14.43 7.11
C THR A 8 -14.66 -13.46 7.65
N GLU A 9 -14.28 -12.56 8.56
CA GLU A 9 -15.18 -11.56 9.17
C GLU A 9 -15.52 -10.36 8.27
N SER A 10 -14.76 -10.16 7.18
CA SER A 10 -14.96 -9.03 6.27
C SER A 10 -15.61 -9.40 4.94
N LEU A 11 -15.48 -10.66 4.51
CA LEU A 11 -16.03 -11.18 3.26
C LEU A 11 -17.45 -11.73 3.44
N PRO A 12 -18.32 -11.63 2.41
CA PRO A 12 -19.73 -11.97 2.51
C PRO A 12 -19.98 -13.45 2.82
N ALA A 13 -20.96 -13.71 3.68
CA ALA A 13 -21.33 -15.06 4.11
C ALA A 13 -21.75 -15.97 2.94
N GLY A 14 -21.34 -17.24 2.98
CA GLY A 14 -21.77 -18.26 2.00
C GLY A 14 -21.00 -18.25 0.68
N HIS A 15 -19.90 -17.49 0.59
CA HIS A 15 -19.05 -17.41 -0.58
C HIS A 15 -17.59 -17.72 -0.25
N ASP A 16 -16.92 -18.41 -1.17
CA ASP A 16 -15.50 -18.69 -1.09
C ASP A 16 -14.69 -17.67 -1.89
N PHE A 17 -13.53 -17.33 -1.34
CA PHE A 17 -12.57 -16.41 -1.94
C PHE A 17 -11.18 -17.01 -1.88
N ASP A 18 -10.45 -16.89 -2.98
CA ASP A 18 -9.04 -17.25 -3.01
C ASP A 18 -8.19 -16.01 -2.74
N VAL A 19 -7.16 -16.15 -1.91
CA VAL A 19 -6.38 -15.03 -1.36
C VAL A 19 -4.90 -15.29 -1.59
N LEU A 20 -4.23 -14.35 -2.25
CA LEU A 20 -2.78 -14.29 -2.28
C LEU A 20 -2.30 -13.14 -1.41
N HIS A 21 -1.42 -13.42 -0.45
CA HIS A 21 -0.59 -12.42 0.21
C HIS A 21 0.86 -12.68 -0.15
N LEU A 22 1.41 -11.79 -0.97
CA LEU A 22 2.80 -11.80 -1.42
C LEU A 22 3.60 -10.74 -0.66
N GLN A 23 4.78 -11.08 -0.15
CA GLN A 23 5.71 -10.11 0.45
C GLN A 23 7.07 -10.18 -0.25
N SER A 24 7.67 -9.03 -0.56
CA SER A 24 9.04 -8.99 -1.04
C SER A 24 10.02 -9.33 0.12
N PRO A 25 11.21 -9.88 -0.17
CA PRO A 25 12.27 -9.96 0.83
C PRO A 25 12.50 -8.60 1.49
N PRO A 26 12.54 -8.51 2.83
CA PRO A 26 12.95 -7.29 3.51
C PRO A 26 14.33 -6.87 3.00
N THR A 27 14.46 -5.62 2.56
CA THR A 27 15.68 -5.12 1.91
C THR A 27 16.04 -3.76 2.50
N GLU A 28 17.31 -3.54 2.78
CA GLU A 28 17.81 -2.21 3.15
C GLU A 28 17.51 -1.18 2.04
N ARG A 29 17.19 0.03 2.44
CA ARG A 29 16.87 1.16 1.57
C ARG A 29 17.56 2.43 2.08
N PRO A 30 17.72 3.44 1.21
CA PRO A 30 18.02 4.78 1.66
C PRO A 30 17.01 5.27 2.71
N PRO A 31 17.38 6.23 3.57
CA PRO A 31 16.45 6.91 4.47
C PRO A 31 15.22 7.45 3.72
N LEU A 32 14.06 7.43 4.39
CA LEU A 32 12.83 7.96 3.81
C LEU A 32 12.89 9.47 3.57
N ALA A 33 13.64 10.22 4.38
CA ALA A 33 13.89 11.64 4.16
C ALA A 33 15.38 11.92 4.40
N GLU A 34 15.93 12.98 3.82
CA GLU A 34 17.32 13.37 4.00
C GLU A 34 17.54 13.88 5.43
N ALA A 35 17.97 13.00 6.33
CA ALA A 35 18.25 13.39 7.70
C ALA A 35 19.50 14.29 7.77
N SER A 36 19.42 15.38 8.53
CA SER A 36 20.51 16.35 8.67
C SER A 36 21.71 15.81 9.48
N ASP A 37 21.47 14.93 10.46
CA ASP A 37 22.50 14.61 11.49
C ASP A 37 22.66 13.12 11.83
N CYS A 38 21.69 12.25 11.52
CA CYS A 38 21.77 10.80 11.79
C CYS A 38 21.16 10.04 10.63
N SER A 39 21.86 9.05 10.06
CA SER A 39 21.34 8.22 8.96
C SER A 39 20.67 6.96 9.53
N PRO A 40 19.32 6.93 9.69
CA PRO A 40 18.65 5.77 10.22
C PRO A 40 18.81 4.58 9.27
N THR A 41 18.95 3.37 9.84
CA THR A 41 18.87 2.16 9.02
C THR A 41 17.43 1.98 8.60
N THR A 42 17.17 1.97 7.28
CA THR A 42 15.83 1.81 6.73
C THR A 42 15.71 0.46 6.04
N ILE A 43 14.72 -0.33 6.45
CA ILE A 43 14.38 -1.61 5.84
C ILE A 43 13.00 -1.47 5.22
N ALA A 44 12.80 -1.96 4.00
CA ALA A 44 11.50 -1.97 3.35
C ALA A 44 11.10 -3.37 2.90
N ALA A 45 9.81 -3.69 3.06
CA ALA A 45 9.16 -4.85 2.48
C ALA A 45 7.85 -4.42 1.80
N GLN A 46 7.65 -4.85 0.55
CA GLN A 46 6.40 -4.62 -0.15
C GLN A 46 5.44 -5.78 0.12
N HIS A 47 4.18 -5.45 0.35
CA HIS A 47 3.07 -6.39 0.49
C HIS A 47 2.10 -6.18 -0.67
N PHE A 48 1.76 -7.27 -1.36
CA PHE A 48 0.81 -7.27 -2.45
C PHE A 48 -0.25 -8.33 -2.17
N PHE A 49 -1.49 -7.89 -2.05
CA PHE A 49 -2.65 -8.74 -1.83
C PHE A 49 -3.48 -8.84 -3.09
N THR A 50 -4.04 -10.01 -3.34
CA THR A 50 -5.08 -10.22 -4.36
C THR A 50 -6.22 -11.02 -3.77
N LEU A 51 -7.43 -10.70 -4.18
CA LEU A 51 -8.63 -11.50 -3.89
C LEU A 51 -9.23 -11.96 -5.19
N SER A 52 -9.60 -13.24 -5.23
CA SER A 52 -10.30 -13.84 -6.36
C SER A 52 -11.62 -14.46 -5.92
N HIS A 53 -12.59 -14.45 -6.81
CA HIS A 53 -13.87 -15.14 -6.64
C HIS A 53 -14.24 -15.82 -7.95
N ASN A 54 -14.73 -17.05 -7.90
CA ASN A 54 -15.03 -17.88 -9.08
C ASN A 54 -13.90 -17.85 -10.12
N ALA A 55 -12.66 -18.08 -9.65
CA ALA A 55 -11.45 -18.09 -10.47
C ALA A 55 -11.15 -16.79 -11.24
N LYS A 56 -11.60 -15.63 -10.74
CA LYS A 56 -11.29 -14.30 -11.29
C LYS A 56 -10.70 -13.41 -10.22
N VAL A 57 -9.49 -12.87 -10.44
CA VAL A 57 -8.95 -11.80 -9.59
C VAL A 57 -9.86 -10.59 -9.74
N PHE A 58 -10.28 -9.95 -8.65
CA PHE A 58 -11.16 -8.77 -8.70
C PHE A 58 -10.68 -7.57 -7.89
N PHE A 59 -9.79 -7.78 -6.92
CA PHE A 59 -9.26 -6.74 -6.03
C PHE A 59 -7.77 -6.97 -5.79
N ALA A 60 -7.02 -5.87 -5.71
CA ALA A 60 -5.62 -5.89 -5.32
C ALA A 60 -5.26 -4.69 -4.43
N LEU A 61 -4.33 -4.91 -3.50
CA LEU A 61 -3.82 -3.89 -2.58
C LEU A 61 -2.30 -3.99 -2.50
N GLN A 62 -1.62 -2.88 -2.72
CA GLN A 62 -0.17 -2.75 -2.59
C GLN A 62 0.17 -1.79 -1.44
N VAL A 63 0.93 -2.29 -0.46
CA VAL A 63 1.41 -1.54 0.70
C VAL A 63 2.91 -1.74 0.82
N VAL A 64 3.65 -0.71 1.20
CA VAL A 64 5.07 -0.83 1.56
C VAL A 64 5.21 -0.58 3.05
N VAL A 65 5.82 -1.53 3.75
CA VAL A 65 6.16 -1.41 5.16
C VAL A 65 7.62 -1.03 5.28
N TYR A 66 7.90 0.08 5.94
CA TYR A 66 9.25 0.51 6.29
C TYR A 66 9.48 0.35 7.78
N ILE A 67 10.64 -0.17 8.15
CA ILE A 67 11.17 -0.13 9.51
C ILE A 67 12.40 0.76 9.49
N CYS A 68 12.31 1.93 10.13
CA CYS A 68 13.41 2.86 10.31
C CYS A 68 13.95 2.69 11.72
N ILE A 69 15.24 2.41 11.86
CA ILE A 69 15.91 2.18 13.14
C ILE A 69 16.85 3.34 13.41
N ASP A 70 16.67 3.99 14.57
CA ASP A 70 17.52 5.05 15.09
C ASP A 70 17.85 4.75 16.57
N GLY A 71 18.98 4.09 16.78
CA GLY A 71 19.42 3.63 18.09
C GLY A 71 18.41 2.67 18.75
N ALA A 72 17.91 3.06 19.93
CA ALA A 72 16.94 2.26 20.71
C ALA A 72 15.47 2.51 20.31
N SER A 73 15.24 3.46 19.41
CA SER A 73 13.92 3.83 18.89
C SER A 73 13.82 3.51 17.40
N GLY A 74 12.59 3.48 16.90
CA GLY A 74 12.37 3.36 15.47
C GLY A 74 10.98 3.82 15.05
N ASP A 75 10.75 3.74 13.75
CA ASP A 75 9.46 4.00 13.15
C ASP A 75 9.06 2.83 12.27
N ARG A 76 7.79 2.44 12.37
CA ARG A 76 7.15 1.53 11.42
C ARG A 76 6.22 2.34 10.54
N VAL A 77 6.51 2.49 9.26
CA VAL A 77 5.68 3.24 8.31
C VAL A 77 4.96 2.28 7.38
N LEU A 78 3.63 2.28 7.40
CA LEU A 78 2.79 1.61 6.42
C LEU A 78 2.38 2.64 5.37
N PHE A 79 3.03 2.59 4.22
CA PHE A 79 2.68 3.40 3.05
C PHE A 79 1.71 2.62 2.16
N VAL A 80 0.45 3.06 2.11
CA VAL A 80 -0.54 2.48 1.20
C VAL A 80 -0.33 3.10 -0.18
N SER A 81 0.26 2.31 -1.09
CA SER A 81 0.66 2.78 -2.42
C SER A 81 -0.54 2.79 -3.37
N LYS A 82 -1.20 1.64 -3.54
CA LYS A 82 -2.29 1.47 -4.52
C LYS A 82 -3.32 0.49 -3.98
N ALA A 83 -4.59 0.78 -4.21
CA ALA A 83 -5.68 -0.19 -4.08
C ALA A 83 -6.57 -0.06 -5.32
N ASP A 84 -6.98 -1.18 -5.90
CA ASP A 84 -7.76 -1.16 -7.13
C ASP A 84 -8.74 -2.33 -7.18
N THR A 85 -9.77 -2.17 -8.02
CA THR A 85 -10.70 -3.23 -8.41
C THR A 85 -10.85 -3.24 -9.92
N ASN A 86 -11.23 -4.37 -10.51
CA ASN A 86 -11.47 -4.44 -11.96
C ASN A 86 -12.95 -4.63 -12.36
N GLY A 87 -13.84 -4.77 -11.37
CA GLY A 87 -15.28 -4.96 -11.59
C GLY A 87 -15.71 -6.39 -11.94
N TYR A 88 -14.81 -7.39 -11.92
CA TYR A 88 -15.12 -8.79 -12.22
C TYR A 88 -15.36 -9.63 -10.96
N CYS A 89 -16.28 -9.18 -10.10
CA CYS A 89 -16.74 -9.95 -8.94
C CYS A 89 -18.25 -10.20 -9.05
N ASP A 90 -18.66 -11.46 -9.04
CA ASP A 90 -20.07 -11.85 -9.23
C ASP A 90 -20.92 -11.63 -7.96
N VAL A 91 -20.27 -11.28 -6.85
CA VAL A 91 -20.88 -11.10 -5.53
C VAL A 91 -20.56 -9.72 -4.99
N ARG A 92 -21.47 -9.14 -4.22
CA ARG A 92 -21.27 -7.83 -3.61
C ARG A 92 -20.31 -7.95 -2.43
N VAL A 93 -19.10 -7.39 -2.58
CA VAL A 93 -18.09 -7.31 -1.53
C VAL A 93 -18.00 -5.88 -0.99
N ASP A 94 -17.96 -5.72 0.33
CA ASP A 94 -17.55 -4.45 0.94
C ASP A 94 -16.02 -4.32 0.87
N VAL A 95 -15.56 -3.70 -0.22
CA VAL A 95 -14.13 -3.49 -0.49
C VAL A 95 -13.49 -2.63 0.61
N ARG A 96 -14.24 -1.74 1.27
CA ARG A 96 -13.71 -0.90 2.37
C ARG A 96 -13.39 -1.77 3.57
N ARG A 97 -14.36 -2.59 3.98
CA ARG A 97 -14.22 -3.51 5.11
C ARG A 97 -13.07 -4.48 4.89
N THR A 98 -12.98 -5.00 3.67
CA THR A 98 -11.92 -5.93 3.27
C THR A 98 -10.54 -5.25 3.27
N THR A 99 -10.42 -4.05 2.70
CA THR A 99 -9.17 -3.26 2.73
C THR A 99 -8.75 -2.97 4.17
N ARG A 100 -9.70 -2.58 5.03
CA ARG A 100 -9.43 -2.36 6.46
C ARG A 100 -8.91 -3.62 7.14
N ALA A 101 -9.49 -4.79 6.87
CA ALA A 101 -9.03 -6.06 7.41
C ALA A 101 -7.58 -6.38 7.00
N LEU A 102 -7.23 -6.14 5.74
CA LEU A 102 -5.86 -6.32 5.24
C LEU A 102 -4.87 -5.35 5.92
N LEU A 103 -5.24 -4.07 6.08
CA LEU A 103 -4.40 -3.09 6.77
C LEU A 103 -4.27 -3.40 8.27
N GLN A 104 -5.34 -3.85 8.91
CA GLN A 104 -5.32 -4.33 10.30
C GLN A 104 -4.37 -5.52 10.44
N PHE A 105 -4.39 -6.47 9.51
CA PHE A 105 -3.44 -7.58 9.49
C PHE A 105 -2.00 -7.07 9.40
N LEU A 106 -1.68 -6.17 8.45
CA LEU A 106 -0.33 -5.60 8.32
C LEU A 106 0.13 -4.87 9.59
N LEU A 107 -0.77 -4.12 10.23
CA LEU A 107 -0.51 -3.45 11.50
C LEU A 107 -0.25 -4.44 12.64
N SER A 108 -0.84 -5.64 12.57
CA SER A 108 -0.61 -6.70 13.56
C SER A 108 0.69 -7.48 13.36
N ILE A 109 1.41 -7.26 12.25
CA ILE A 109 2.70 -7.92 12.03
C ILE A 109 3.74 -7.32 12.97
N ASP A 110 4.34 -8.18 13.79
CA ASP A 110 5.47 -7.84 14.66
C ASP A 110 6.62 -7.25 13.83
N PRO A 111 7.13 -6.04 14.15
CA PRO A 111 8.23 -5.41 13.42
C PRO A 111 9.48 -6.29 13.27
N SER A 112 9.76 -7.17 14.25
CA SER A 112 10.89 -8.11 14.20
C SER A 112 10.80 -9.11 13.04
N HIS A 113 9.61 -9.35 12.47
CA HIS A 113 9.43 -10.14 11.25
C HIS A 113 10.29 -9.62 10.10
N TYR A 114 10.37 -8.30 9.95
CA TYR A 114 11.11 -7.66 8.87
C TYR A 114 12.61 -7.57 9.12
N LEU A 115 13.07 -7.86 10.34
CA LEU A 115 14.45 -7.59 10.77
C LEU A 115 15.33 -8.84 10.91
N GLN A 116 14.74 -10.03 10.82
CA GLN A 116 15.46 -11.30 11.02
C GLN A 116 16.38 -11.70 9.87
N ARG A 117 15.99 -11.36 8.63
CA ARG A 117 16.75 -11.70 7.42
C ARG A 117 16.53 -10.62 6.37
N VAL A 118 17.40 -9.62 6.41
CA VAL A 118 17.33 -8.42 5.58
C VAL A 118 18.38 -8.48 4.50
N ARG A 119 17.95 -8.34 3.25
CA ARG A 119 18.86 -8.25 2.10
C ARG A 119 19.61 -6.91 2.17
N ARG A 120 20.93 -6.98 2.06
CA ARG A 120 21.78 -5.78 2.05
C ARG A 120 21.59 -4.98 0.77
N MET A 121 21.59 -3.65 0.91
CA MET A 121 21.60 -2.73 -0.23
C MET A 121 22.99 -2.69 -0.88
N HIS A 122 24.03 -2.67 -0.04
CA HIS A 122 25.43 -2.72 -0.44
C HIS A 122 26.06 -4.01 0.05
N ILE A 123 26.62 -4.79 -0.87
CA ILE A 123 27.28 -6.04 -0.56
C ILE A 123 28.78 -5.77 -0.47
N ASP A 124 29.41 -6.17 0.63
CA ASP A 124 30.86 -6.13 0.78
C ASP A 124 31.53 -7.06 -0.27
N PRO A 125 32.38 -6.52 -1.17
CA PRO A 125 33.09 -7.33 -2.15
C PRO A 125 33.93 -8.44 -1.51
N ALA A 126 34.51 -8.22 -0.33
CA ALA A 126 35.31 -9.23 0.37
C ALA A 126 34.43 -10.40 0.84
N ALA A 127 33.21 -10.11 1.30
CA ALA A 127 32.24 -11.15 1.65
C ALA A 127 31.76 -11.98 0.44
N CYS A 128 31.98 -11.48 -0.78
CA CYS A 128 31.65 -12.18 -2.03
C CYS A 128 32.81 -13.00 -2.62
N GLU A 129 33.96 -13.07 -1.95
CA GLU A 129 35.10 -13.80 -2.47
C GLU A 129 34.74 -15.26 -2.79
N GLY A 130 35.06 -15.70 -4.01
CA GLY A 130 34.73 -17.03 -4.49
C GLY A 130 33.25 -17.28 -4.76
N LEU A 131 32.35 -16.31 -4.58
CA LEU A 131 30.92 -16.41 -4.92
C LEU A 131 30.63 -15.93 -6.35
N ILE A 132 29.53 -16.44 -6.92
CA ILE A 132 28.98 -15.96 -8.18
C ILE A 132 27.94 -14.88 -7.86
N THR A 133 28.21 -13.67 -8.31
CA THR A 133 27.41 -12.46 -8.09
C THR A 133 26.93 -11.89 -9.43
N PRO A 134 26.03 -10.89 -9.42
CA PRO A 134 25.63 -10.22 -10.67
C PRO A 134 26.77 -9.55 -11.44
N SER A 135 27.91 -9.26 -10.79
CA SER A 135 29.10 -8.69 -11.43
C SER A 135 30.09 -9.75 -11.93
N THR A 136 29.89 -11.03 -11.60
CA THR A 136 30.74 -12.12 -12.08
C THR A 136 30.48 -12.39 -13.56
N GLY A 137 31.51 -12.26 -14.39
CA GLY A 137 31.41 -12.60 -15.81
C GLY A 137 31.14 -14.09 -16.05
N THR A 138 30.50 -14.43 -17.16
CA THR A 138 30.11 -15.82 -17.47
C THR A 138 31.30 -16.79 -17.45
N VAL A 139 32.45 -16.37 -17.99
CA VAL A 139 33.67 -17.19 -18.03
C VAL A 139 34.19 -17.45 -16.62
N ASP A 140 34.27 -16.42 -15.78
CA ASP A 140 34.72 -16.55 -14.39
C ASP A 140 33.75 -17.40 -13.57
N ALA A 141 32.45 -17.23 -13.77
CA ALA A 141 31.43 -18.06 -13.14
C ALA A 141 31.62 -19.55 -13.49
N LEU A 142 31.89 -19.88 -14.75
CA LEU A 142 32.18 -21.25 -15.18
C LEU A 142 33.49 -21.78 -14.58
N HIS A 143 34.53 -20.96 -14.48
CA HIS A 143 35.78 -21.35 -13.81
C HIS A 143 35.56 -21.64 -12.32
N ILE A 144 34.81 -20.79 -11.61
CA ILE A 144 34.44 -20.98 -10.20
C ILE A 144 33.66 -22.29 -10.04
N LEU A 145 32.66 -22.55 -10.89
CA LEU A 145 31.89 -23.80 -10.84
C LEU A 145 32.76 -25.04 -11.10
N ALA A 146 33.65 -24.97 -12.10
CA ALA A 146 34.56 -26.06 -12.41
C ALA A 146 35.55 -26.33 -11.26
N GLN A 147 36.07 -25.28 -10.62
CA GLN A 147 36.93 -25.41 -9.45
C GLN A 147 36.21 -26.09 -8.29
N ARG A 148 35.01 -25.60 -7.93
CA ARG A 148 34.17 -26.19 -6.86
C ARG A 148 33.84 -27.66 -7.11
N TYR A 149 33.54 -28.01 -8.36
CA TYR A 149 33.30 -29.41 -8.73
C TYR A 149 34.54 -30.29 -8.49
N ARG A 150 35.74 -29.80 -8.82
CA ARG A 150 36.99 -30.53 -8.59
C ARG A 150 37.36 -30.64 -7.12
N THR A 151 37.08 -29.61 -6.32
CA THR A 151 37.44 -29.57 -4.89
C THR A 151 36.37 -30.18 -3.97
N GLY A 152 35.17 -30.45 -4.49
CA GLY A 152 34.03 -30.94 -3.71
C GLY A 152 33.30 -29.86 -2.90
N ASP A 153 33.69 -28.59 -3.04
CA ASP A 153 33.09 -27.45 -2.32
C ASP A 153 31.82 -26.93 -3.03
N LEU A 154 30.77 -27.75 -3.03
CA LEU A 154 29.55 -27.51 -3.79
C LEU A 154 28.50 -26.68 -3.03
N ASP A 155 28.47 -26.72 -1.70
CA ASP A 155 27.47 -26.00 -0.90
C ASP A 155 28.02 -24.69 -0.32
N VAL A 156 27.80 -23.60 -1.08
CA VAL A 156 28.16 -22.25 -0.66
C VAL A 156 26.99 -21.45 -0.10
N ARG A 157 25.86 -22.09 0.22
CA ARG A 157 24.63 -21.37 0.61
C ARG A 157 24.84 -20.53 1.85
N ALA A 158 25.53 -21.05 2.86
CA ALA A 158 25.79 -20.33 4.09
C ALA A 158 26.71 -19.11 3.87
N ALA A 159 27.72 -19.23 3.01
CA ALA A 159 28.58 -18.11 2.63
C ALA A 159 27.80 -17.04 1.85
N ALA A 160 27.01 -17.47 0.86
CA ALA A 160 26.14 -16.58 0.10
C ALA A 160 25.09 -15.88 0.96
N ASP A 161 24.53 -16.57 1.95
CA ASP A 161 23.57 -16.00 2.88
C ASP A 161 24.22 -14.93 3.77
N ARG A 162 25.38 -15.22 4.37
CA ARG A 162 26.15 -14.23 5.15
C ARG A 162 26.55 -13.01 4.34
N ALA A 163 26.90 -13.19 3.06
CA ALA A 163 27.25 -12.08 2.17
C ALA A 163 26.04 -11.20 1.84
N ARG A 164 24.89 -11.82 1.54
CA ARG A 164 23.69 -11.12 1.02
C ARG A 164 22.72 -10.63 2.09
N TYR A 165 22.69 -11.26 3.25
CA TYR A 165 21.70 -10.99 4.30
C TYR A 165 22.33 -10.63 5.63
N THR A 166 21.66 -9.72 6.32
CA THR A 166 21.95 -9.28 7.68
C THR A 166 20.69 -9.40 8.55
N SER A 167 20.83 -9.12 9.84
CA SER A 167 19.70 -9.01 10.76
C SER A 167 19.88 -7.79 11.64
N PHE A 168 18.77 -7.21 12.10
CA PHE A 168 18.79 -6.08 13.01
C PHE A 168 18.02 -6.39 14.29
N PRO A 169 18.47 -5.87 15.44
CA PRO A 169 17.65 -5.93 16.65
C PRO A 169 16.39 -5.09 16.43
N CYS A 170 15.28 -5.52 17.04
CA CYS A 170 14.04 -4.77 17.04
C CYS A 170 14.13 -3.68 18.12
N PRO A 171 14.06 -2.37 17.79
CA PRO A 171 13.91 -1.30 18.76
C PRO A 171 12.87 -1.57 19.86
N ALA A 172 13.16 -1.08 21.07
CA ALA A 172 12.24 -1.24 22.20
C ALA A 172 11.00 -0.36 22.09
N ARG A 173 11.08 0.73 21.32
CA ARG A 173 10.01 1.70 21.12
C ARG A 173 9.85 2.01 19.65
N TYR A 174 8.61 1.95 19.16
CA TYR A 174 8.27 2.35 17.80
C TYR A 174 7.10 3.32 17.75
N THR A 175 7.20 4.31 16.88
CA THR A 175 6.02 5.01 16.38
C THR A 175 5.50 4.27 15.15
N THR A 176 4.22 3.94 15.11
CA THR A 176 3.59 3.42 13.89
C THR A 176 2.98 4.59 13.12
N ARG A 177 3.30 4.67 11.83
CA ARG A 177 2.77 5.67 10.92
C ARG A 177 1.98 5.02 9.79
N LEU A 178 0.85 5.63 9.46
CA LEU A 178 0.09 5.35 8.24
C LEU A 178 0.30 6.52 7.30
N ALA A 179 0.59 6.26 6.04
CA ALA A 179 0.73 7.29 5.02
C ALA A 179 0.08 6.84 3.72
N LEU A 180 -0.72 7.69 3.11
CA LEU A 180 -1.28 7.44 1.79
C LEU A 180 -1.55 8.73 1.03
N PHE A 181 -1.54 8.63 -0.29
CA PHE A 181 -1.91 9.70 -1.20
C PHE A 181 -3.13 9.27 -2.00
N THR A 182 -4.24 10.00 -1.85
CA THR A 182 -5.48 9.72 -2.56
C THR A 182 -5.53 10.50 -3.86
N ARG A 183 -5.76 9.79 -4.96
CA ARG A 183 -6.08 10.35 -6.27
C ARG A 183 -6.97 9.36 -6.98
N SER A 184 -7.94 9.85 -7.74
CA SER A 184 -8.79 9.01 -8.57
C SER A 184 -8.12 8.83 -9.92
N GLU A 185 -8.00 7.58 -10.36
CA GLU A 185 -7.56 7.22 -11.71
C GLU A 185 -8.42 6.09 -12.26
N PRO A 186 -8.54 5.96 -13.60
CA PRO A 186 -9.30 4.87 -14.22
C PRO A 186 -8.78 3.48 -13.81
N HIS A 187 -7.47 3.35 -13.59
CA HIS A 187 -6.83 2.13 -13.09
C HIS A 187 -5.47 2.43 -12.45
N TYR A 188 -5.08 1.56 -11.52
CA TYR A 188 -3.77 1.57 -10.85
C TYR A 188 -3.05 0.23 -10.97
N LEU A 189 -3.77 -0.88 -10.73
CA LEU A 189 -3.22 -2.23 -10.69
C LEU A 189 -3.81 -3.16 -11.75
N PHE A 190 -4.92 -2.77 -12.36
CA PHE A 190 -5.62 -3.55 -13.38
C PHE A 190 -5.70 -2.75 -14.68
N ALA A 191 -4.70 -2.88 -15.54
CA ALA A 191 -4.63 -2.13 -16.81
C ALA A 191 -5.92 -2.32 -17.62
N GLU A 192 -6.41 -1.25 -18.24
CA GLU A 192 -7.61 -1.25 -19.08
C GLU A 192 -8.94 -1.62 -18.39
N SER A 193 -8.95 -1.90 -17.08
CA SER A 193 -10.17 -2.28 -16.36
C SER A 193 -11.28 -1.22 -16.36
N ALA A 194 -10.96 0.04 -16.66
CA ALA A 194 -11.96 1.10 -16.85
C ALA A 194 -12.88 0.88 -18.07
N GLN A 195 -12.47 0.02 -19.01
CA GLN A 195 -13.30 -0.39 -20.14
C GLN A 195 -14.45 -1.32 -19.70
N ASN A 196 -14.32 -1.98 -18.54
CA ASN A 196 -15.39 -2.79 -17.95
C ASN A 196 -16.48 -1.88 -17.36
N PRO A 197 -17.72 -1.88 -17.89
CA PRO A 197 -18.81 -1.04 -17.36
C PRO A 197 -19.20 -1.38 -15.91
N ALA A 198 -18.88 -2.58 -15.43
CA ALA A 198 -19.12 -2.96 -14.04
C ALA A 198 -18.09 -2.37 -13.06
N LYS A 199 -16.95 -1.85 -13.53
CA LYS A 199 -15.99 -1.15 -12.69
C LYS A 199 -16.54 0.22 -12.30
N HIS A 200 -16.68 0.46 -11.00
CA HIS A 200 -17.07 1.76 -10.48
C HIS A 200 -15.85 2.56 -10.03
N VAL A 201 -15.44 3.54 -10.84
CA VAL A 201 -14.36 4.47 -10.51
C VAL A 201 -14.90 5.56 -9.60
N LEU A 202 -14.38 5.63 -8.36
CA LEU A 202 -14.79 6.65 -7.40
C LEU A 202 -14.21 8.02 -7.78
N PRO A 203 -15.03 9.08 -7.87
CA PRO A 203 -14.53 10.44 -7.95
C PRO A 203 -13.63 10.79 -6.75
N GLY A 204 -12.71 11.75 -6.94
CA GLY A 204 -11.71 12.11 -5.93
C GLY A 204 -12.28 12.42 -4.54
N ASP A 205 -13.41 13.13 -4.46
CA ASP A 205 -14.06 13.47 -3.18
C ASP A 205 -14.56 12.22 -2.44
N ARG A 206 -15.16 11.28 -3.17
CA ARG A 206 -15.68 10.03 -2.61
C ARG A 206 -14.56 9.09 -2.24
N LEU A 207 -13.51 9.03 -3.05
CA LEU A 207 -12.32 8.23 -2.77
C LEU A 207 -11.60 8.73 -1.52
N LEU A 208 -11.45 10.05 -1.36
CA LEU A 208 -10.87 10.63 -0.16
C LEU A 208 -11.68 10.28 1.09
N ARG A 209 -13.01 10.45 1.06
CA ARG A 209 -13.89 10.06 2.17
C ARG A 209 -13.81 8.56 2.48
N TRP A 210 -13.70 7.72 1.46
CA TRP A 210 -13.56 6.28 1.62
C TRP A 210 -12.28 5.90 2.36
N TRP A 211 -11.15 6.54 2.01
CA TRP A 211 -9.88 6.34 2.71
C TRP A 211 -9.87 6.92 4.12
N LEU A 212 -10.42 8.13 4.31
CA LEU A 212 -10.54 8.74 5.64
C LEU A 212 -11.35 7.85 6.58
N ALA A 213 -12.49 7.32 6.15
CA ALA A 213 -13.28 6.40 6.95
C ALA A 213 -12.51 5.10 7.27
N SER A 214 -11.73 4.58 6.32
CA SER A 214 -10.93 3.37 6.52
C SER A 214 -9.81 3.57 7.53
N VAL A 215 -9.09 4.68 7.42
CA VAL A 215 -8.01 5.04 8.35
C VAL A 215 -8.59 5.37 9.73
N ASP A 216 -9.66 6.17 9.78
CA ASP A 216 -10.33 6.53 11.04
C ASP A 216 -10.80 5.29 11.81
N ASP A 217 -11.41 4.30 11.14
CA ASP A 217 -11.79 3.03 11.76
C ASP A 217 -10.58 2.31 12.38
N LEU A 218 -9.42 2.31 11.71
CA LEU A 218 -8.19 1.69 12.22
C LEU A 218 -7.65 2.47 13.43
N LEU A 219 -7.64 3.79 13.37
CA LEU A 219 -7.17 4.64 14.46
C LEU A 219 -8.01 4.45 15.72
N VAL A 220 -9.34 4.47 15.59
CA VAL A 220 -10.27 4.24 16.71
C VAL A 220 -10.08 2.86 17.33
N ALA A 221 -9.82 1.83 16.51
CA ALA A 221 -9.77 0.45 16.98
C ALA A 221 -8.39 0.03 17.52
N LEU A 222 -7.29 0.59 17.01
CA LEU A 222 -5.96 0.00 17.14
C LEU A 222 -4.84 0.98 17.53
N PHE A 223 -5.16 2.25 17.78
CA PHE A 223 -4.17 3.26 18.12
C PHE A 223 -4.49 3.94 19.45
N ASP A 224 -3.45 4.43 20.11
CA ASP A 224 -3.57 5.25 21.30
C ASP A 224 -4.29 6.57 20.99
N PRO A 225 -5.19 7.07 21.88
CA PRO A 225 -5.91 8.33 21.67
C PRO A 225 -5.03 9.57 21.45
N GLU A 226 -3.77 9.54 21.87
CA GLU A 226 -2.79 10.62 21.66
C GLU A 226 -2.12 10.58 20.29
N THR A 227 -2.45 9.59 19.44
CA THR A 227 -1.98 9.49 18.06
C THR A 227 -2.38 10.73 17.27
N ASP A 228 -1.46 11.29 16.48
CA ASP A 228 -1.79 12.41 15.59
C ASP A 228 -2.30 11.88 14.25
N ALA A 229 -3.38 12.48 13.73
CA ALA A 229 -3.91 12.19 12.41
C ALA A 229 -4.09 13.48 11.62
N ALA A 230 -3.73 13.48 10.34
CA ALA A 230 -3.77 14.69 9.53
C ALA A 230 -4.25 14.45 8.10
N LEU A 231 -4.97 15.44 7.57
CA LEU A 231 -5.38 15.52 6.18
C LEU A 231 -4.88 16.84 5.58
N LEU A 232 -4.19 16.75 4.45
CA LEU A 232 -3.85 17.89 3.61
C LEU A 232 -4.43 17.67 2.21
N ILE A 233 -5.18 18.65 1.72
CA ILE A 233 -5.61 18.73 0.33
C ILE A 233 -4.77 19.86 -0.29
N PRO A 234 -3.72 19.57 -1.09
CA PRO A 234 -2.84 20.60 -1.63
C PRO A 234 -3.62 21.65 -2.44
N GLY A 235 -3.40 22.93 -2.12
CA GLY A 235 -4.05 24.06 -2.80
C GLY A 235 -5.47 24.38 -2.34
N GLU A 236 -6.03 23.60 -1.42
CA GLU A 236 -7.39 23.82 -0.91
C GLU A 236 -7.40 24.65 0.37
N ASP A 237 -8.49 25.38 0.59
CA ASP A 237 -8.66 26.17 1.81
C ASP A 237 -8.74 25.25 3.05
N PRO A 238 -8.03 25.57 4.15
CA PRO A 238 -8.08 24.78 5.38
C PRO A 238 -9.50 24.58 5.94
N ALA A 239 -10.40 25.55 5.79
CA ALA A 239 -11.79 25.44 6.22
C ALA A 239 -12.56 24.42 5.37
N VAL A 240 -12.30 24.36 4.06
CA VAL A 240 -12.88 23.33 3.18
C VAL A 240 -12.34 21.95 3.54
N THR A 241 -11.02 21.85 3.78
CA THR A 241 -10.39 20.59 4.21
C THR A 241 -10.97 20.11 5.55
N SER A 242 -11.20 21.02 6.50
CA SER A 242 -11.80 20.69 7.80
C SER A 242 -13.19 20.06 7.71
N HIS A 243 -13.95 20.35 6.63
CA HIS A 243 -15.26 19.76 6.42
C HIS A 243 -15.20 18.23 6.19
N TYR A 244 -14.12 17.72 5.58
CA TYR A 244 -13.91 16.28 5.44
C TYR A 244 -13.69 15.58 6.78
N LEU A 245 -13.12 16.30 7.75
CA LEU A 245 -12.82 15.77 9.09
C LEU A 245 -14.03 15.74 10.03
N ARG A 246 -15.13 16.42 9.72
CA ARG A 246 -16.33 16.43 10.60
C ARG A 246 -16.98 15.06 10.77
N GLN A 247 -16.74 14.14 9.84
CA GLN A 247 -17.30 12.79 9.84
C GLN A 247 -16.38 11.76 10.49
N THR A 248 -15.15 12.14 10.85
CA THR A 248 -14.22 11.24 11.52
C THR A 248 -14.56 11.14 13.01
N ARG A 249 -14.25 9.99 13.61
CA ARG A 249 -14.54 9.69 15.01
C ARG A 249 -13.31 9.84 15.90
N PHE A 250 -12.12 9.64 15.33
CA PHE A 250 -10.88 9.77 16.07
C PHE A 250 -10.64 11.25 16.45
N PRO A 251 -10.28 11.58 17.71
CA PRO A 251 -10.36 12.95 18.21
C PRO A 251 -9.29 13.91 17.66
N ARG A 252 -8.12 13.39 17.27
CA ARG A 252 -6.94 14.20 16.92
C ARG A 252 -6.71 14.39 15.42
N TRP A 253 -7.77 14.32 14.61
CA TRP A 253 -7.70 14.72 13.21
C TRP A 253 -7.50 16.22 13.08
N ARG A 254 -6.48 16.63 12.30
CA ARG A 254 -6.19 18.03 11.99
C ARG A 254 -5.92 18.27 10.51
N VAL A 255 -6.05 19.52 10.07
CA VAL A 255 -5.62 19.93 8.74
C VAL A 255 -4.08 20.02 8.72
N GLY A 256 -3.44 19.46 7.69
CA GLY A 256 -1.99 19.43 7.51
C GLY A 256 -1.43 18.03 7.30
N HIS A 257 -0.17 17.80 7.69
CA HIS A 257 0.52 16.52 7.52
C HIS A 257 1.18 16.02 8.82
N VAL A 258 1.57 14.75 8.82
CA VAL A 258 2.25 14.05 9.95
C VAL A 258 3.76 13.93 9.79
N PHE A 259 4.35 14.56 8.79
CA PHE A 259 5.80 14.48 8.51
C PHE A 259 6.68 15.32 9.47
N GLY A 260 6.09 15.98 10.48
CA GLY A 260 6.80 16.84 11.42
C GLY A 260 7.41 18.09 10.77
N GLY A 261 8.29 18.77 11.52
CA GLY A 261 9.02 19.95 11.07
C GLY A 261 8.25 21.28 11.13
N SER A 262 8.98 22.38 10.96
CA SER A 262 8.43 23.71 10.82
C SER A 262 8.18 24.06 9.34
N ALA A 263 7.32 25.04 9.08
CA ALA A 263 7.00 25.47 7.71
C ALA A 263 8.22 25.96 6.91
N GLU A 264 9.31 26.35 7.60
CA GLU A 264 10.55 26.85 7.02
C GLU A 264 11.62 25.76 6.88
N ASP A 265 11.36 24.54 7.39
CA ASP A 265 12.30 23.42 7.25
C ASP A 265 12.43 23.03 5.76
N PRO A 266 13.61 22.60 5.31
CA PRO A 266 13.82 22.13 3.94
C PRO A 266 12.96 20.89 3.64
N ALA A 267 12.34 20.86 2.46
CA ALA A 267 11.41 19.81 2.07
C ALA A 267 12.08 18.43 2.00
N LEU A 268 13.30 18.33 1.46
CA LEU A 268 14.06 17.07 1.37
C LEU A 268 14.29 16.41 2.74
N ALA A 269 14.37 17.22 3.81
CA ALA A 269 14.62 16.72 5.16
C ALA A 269 13.38 16.19 5.88
N ARG A 270 12.18 16.42 5.33
CA ARG A 270 10.91 16.16 6.01
C ARG A 270 9.95 15.30 5.19
N ILE A 271 9.87 15.52 3.88
CA ILE A 271 8.92 14.81 3.04
C ILE A 271 9.48 13.40 2.73
N PRO A 272 8.73 12.34 3.06
CA PRO A 272 9.19 10.99 2.79
C PRO A 272 9.15 10.66 1.29
N HIS A 273 10.21 10.00 0.83
CA HIS A 273 10.40 9.50 -0.53
C HIS A 273 9.80 8.10 -0.67
N PHE A 274 8.54 8.05 -1.10
CA PHE A 274 7.80 6.81 -1.33
C PHE A 274 7.77 6.43 -2.84
N PRO A 275 7.73 5.13 -3.18
CA PRO A 275 7.71 4.69 -4.57
C PRO A 275 6.38 5.05 -5.25
N ASP A 276 6.47 5.48 -6.50
CA ASP A 276 5.33 5.91 -7.34
C ASP A 276 4.45 6.99 -6.68
N ASP A 277 5.02 7.79 -5.77
CA ASP A 277 4.28 8.83 -5.05
C ASP A 277 4.47 10.22 -5.68
N PRO A 278 3.39 11.01 -5.89
CA PRO A 278 3.49 12.35 -6.46
C PRO A 278 4.40 13.32 -5.71
N LYS A 279 4.51 13.18 -4.38
CA LYS A 279 5.38 14.04 -3.56
C LYS A 279 6.85 13.70 -3.82
N ALA A 280 7.18 12.41 -3.85
CA ALA A 280 8.53 11.93 -4.13
C ALA A 280 8.98 12.35 -5.54
N ARG A 281 8.14 12.15 -6.56
CA ARG A 281 8.42 12.62 -7.93
C ARG A 281 8.66 14.13 -7.98
N PHE A 282 7.89 14.93 -7.24
CA PHE A 282 8.13 16.38 -7.22
C PHE A 282 9.44 16.74 -6.50
N LEU A 283 9.79 16.04 -5.42
CA LEU A 283 11.10 16.22 -4.77
C LEU A 283 12.24 15.90 -5.73
N ASP A 284 12.13 14.81 -6.51
CA ASP A 284 13.14 14.44 -7.50
C ASP A 284 13.33 15.56 -8.54
N ASP A 285 12.23 16.09 -9.10
CA ASP A 285 12.30 17.20 -10.05
C ASP A 285 12.96 18.45 -9.42
N LEU A 286 12.67 18.75 -8.15
CA LEU A 286 13.31 19.87 -7.44
C LEU A 286 14.80 19.63 -7.20
N ALA A 287 15.17 18.40 -6.83
CA ALA A 287 16.57 18.02 -6.60
C ALA A 287 17.38 18.07 -7.91
N ASP A 288 16.80 17.64 -9.03
CA ASP A 288 17.39 17.75 -10.37
C ASP A 288 17.57 19.22 -10.80
N GLU A 289 16.68 20.12 -10.35
CA GLU A 289 16.82 21.57 -10.49
C GLU A 289 17.80 22.21 -9.49
N GLY A 290 18.38 21.43 -8.57
CA GLY A 290 19.27 21.92 -7.51
C GLY A 290 18.56 22.74 -6.43
N ARG A 291 17.25 22.54 -6.26
CA ARG A 291 16.39 23.31 -5.34
C ARG A 291 15.97 22.44 -4.15
N ASN A 292 15.99 23.03 -2.96
CA ASN A 292 15.41 22.45 -1.75
C ASN A 292 14.55 23.51 -1.04
N PRO A 293 13.30 23.72 -1.49
CA PRO A 293 12.44 24.75 -0.94
C PRO A 293 12.02 24.43 0.50
N SER A 294 11.50 25.42 1.22
CA SER A 294 10.86 25.17 2.51
C SER A 294 9.58 24.34 2.35
N LEU A 295 9.16 23.65 3.41
CA LEU A 295 7.92 22.87 3.42
C LEU A 295 6.70 23.67 2.93
N ARG A 296 6.57 24.94 3.35
CA ARG A 296 5.48 25.81 2.86
C ARG A 296 5.54 26.01 1.35
N ALA A 297 6.72 26.31 0.82
CA ALA A 297 6.91 26.53 -0.61
C ALA A 297 6.66 25.24 -1.39
N PHE A 298 7.19 24.11 -0.91
CA PHE A 298 6.95 22.78 -1.49
C PHE A 298 5.45 22.48 -1.66
N TRP A 299 4.64 22.62 -0.60
CA TRP A 299 3.21 22.32 -0.71
C TRP A 299 2.46 23.28 -1.62
N THR A 300 2.88 24.54 -1.65
CA THR A 300 2.30 25.57 -2.54
C THR A 300 2.61 25.25 -4.00
N GLU A 301 3.85 24.88 -4.31
CA GLU A 301 4.27 24.53 -5.66
C GLU A 301 3.69 23.19 -6.12
N LEU A 302 3.61 22.19 -5.23
CA LEU A 302 3.00 20.89 -5.53
C LEU A 302 1.55 21.05 -5.99
N ALA A 303 0.77 21.88 -5.29
CA ALA A 303 -0.61 22.19 -5.64
C ALA A 303 -0.75 22.83 -7.04
N ALA A 304 0.28 23.54 -7.50
CA ALA A 304 0.29 24.16 -8.82
C ALA A 304 0.60 23.19 -9.96
N ARG A 305 0.94 21.92 -9.70
CA ARG A 305 1.29 20.96 -10.74
C ARG A 305 0.06 20.35 -11.41
N GLN A 306 0.22 19.86 -12.65
CA GLN A 306 -0.88 19.34 -13.46
C GLN A 306 -1.67 18.22 -12.76
N GLU A 307 -0.96 17.38 -12.01
CA GLU A 307 -1.53 16.28 -11.22
C GLU A 307 -2.50 16.72 -10.12
N PHE A 308 -2.51 18.01 -9.78
CA PHE A 308 -3.29 18.64 -8.72
C PHE A 308 -4.24 19.72 -9.26
N ARG A 309 -4.09 20.13 -10.53
CA ARG A 309 -4.84 21.26 -11.14
C ARG A 309 -6.17 20.88 -11.79
N LEU A 310 -6.42 19.60 -12.09
CA LEU A 310 -7.49 19.18 -13.01
C LEU A 310 -8.90 19.06 -12.38
N GLY A 311 -9.17 19.76 -11.28
CA GLY A 311 -10.49 19.73 -10.61
C GLY A 311 -10.83 18.39 -9.95
N VAL A 312 -9.84 17.51 -9.78
CA VAL A 312 -9.96 16.25 -9.04
C VAL A 312 -9.44 16.48 -7.62
N VAL A 313 -10.27 16.20 -6.62
CA VAL A 313 -9.84 16.26 -5.22
C VAL A 313 -8.78 15.17 -4.97
N VAL A 314 -7.63 15.59 -4.46
CA VAL A 314 -6.54 14.72 -4.02
C VAL A 314 -6.22 15.01 -2.56
N GLY A 315 -5.72 14.02 -1.83
CA GLY A 315 -5.49 14.19 -0.39
C GLY A 315 -4.30 13.39 0.11
N VAL A 316 -3.46 14.04 0.90
CA VAL A 316 -2.40 13.42 1.70
C VAL A 316 -3.00 13.09 3.05
N VAL A 317 -3.15 11.81 3.34
CA VAL A 317 -3.69 11.31 4.62
C VAL A 317 -2.55 10.66 5.39
N GLY A 318 -2.42 11.01 6.66
CA GLY A 318 -1.41 10.40 7.51
C GLY A 318 -1.82 10.29 8.96
N ALA A 319 -1.24 9.32 9.66
CA ALA A 319 -1.31 9.19 11.10
C ALA A 319 0.05 8.78 11.67
N ALA A 320 0.35 9.19 12.90
CA ALA A 320 1.59 8.85 13.58
C ALA A 320 1.34 8.76 15.09
N GLY A 321 1.61 7.59 15.68
CA GLY A 321 1.42 7.39 17.12
C GLY A 321 1.71 5.96 17.57
N LEU A 322 1.24 5.63 18.76
CA LEU A 322 1.44 4.32 19.35
C LEU A 322 0.35 3.36 18.87
N TYR A 323 0.77 2.25 18.27
CA TYR A 323 -0.13 1.13 17.95
C TYR A 323 -0.39 0.30 19.22
N THR A 324 -1.66 0.05 19.52
CA THR A 324 -2.13 -0.64 20.73
C THR A 324 -2.77 -1.99 20.44
N GLY A 325 -2.90 -2.36 19.16
CA GLY A 325 -3.45 -3.65 18.74
C GLY A 325 -2.48 -4.84 18.96
N PRO A 326 -2.92 -6.06 18.63
CA PRO A 326 -2.12 -7.26 18.81
C PRO A 326 -0.93 -7.30 17.83
N CYS A 327 0.22 -7.79 18.29
CA CYS A 327 1.41 -8.02 17.46
C CYS A 327 1.76 -9.51 17.41
N ALA A 328 1.87 -10.08 16.22
CA ALA A 328 2.27 -11.47 16.00
C ALA A 328 3.09 -11.61 14.70
N ARG A 329 3.83 -12.71 14.58
CA ARG A 329 4.46 -13.07 13.31
C ARG A 329 3.42 -13.74 12.39
N PRO A 330 3.44 -13.47 11.07
CA PRO A 330 2.58 -14.18 10.12
C PRO A 330 2.84 -15.68 10.18
N ALA A 331 1.78 -16.49 10.11
CA ALA A 331 1.96 -17.93 9.96
C ALA A 331 2.51 -18.24 8.55
N PRO A 332 3.28 -19.35 8.38
CA PRO A 332 3.90 -19.67 7.09
C PRO A 332 2.92 -19.86 5.92
N ASP A 333 1.68 -20.22 6.21
CA ASP A 333 0.60 -20.44 5.24
C ASP A 333 -0.19 -19.15 4.90
N GLU A 334 0.01 -18.07 5.68
CA GLU A 334 -0.64 -16.79 5.44
C GLU A 334 0.12 -15.91 4.45
N LEU A 335 1.39 -16.21 4.20
CA LEU A 335 2.30 -15.33 3.47
C LEU A 335 3.23 -16.12 2.54
N LEU A 336 3.24 -15.74 1.26
CA LEU A 336 4.30 -16.13 0.34
C LEU A 336 5.39 -15.05 0.30
N CYS A 337 6.62 -15.42 0.68
CA CYS A 337 7.80 -14.57 0.55
C CYS A 337 8.80 -15.21 -0.44
N PRO A 338 8.80 -14.82 -1.73
CA PRO A 338 9.77 -15.31 -2.70
C PRO A 338 11.20 -15.00 -2.25
N SER A 339 12.15 -15.87 -2.59
CA SER A 339 13.55 -15.70 -2.17
C SER A 339 14.24 -14.51 -2.84
N SER A 340 13.75 -14.07 -4.01
CA SER A 340 14.32 -12.96 -4.78
C SER A 340 13.30 -11.85 -5.07
N PRO A 341 13.73 -10.57 -5.11
CA PRO A 341 12.88 -9.46 -5.57
C PRO A 341 12.39 -9.65 -7.01
N ALA A 342 13.17 -10.31 -7.86
CA ALA A 342 12.76 -10.59 -9.24
C ALA A 342 11.58 -11.57 -9.29
N ASP A 343 11.59 -12.63 -8.48
CA ASP A 343 10.45 -13.56 -8.38
C ASP A 343 9.21 -12.87 -7.79
N TYR A 344 9.38 -11.99 -6.80
CA TYR A 344 8.28 -11.16 -6.29
C TYR A 344 7.64 -10.32 -7.40
N VAL A 345 8.45 -9.62 -8.19
CA VAL A 345 7.98 -8.81 -9.31
C VAL A 345 7.30 -9.67 -10.38
N HIS A 346 7.89 -10.82 -10.72
CA HIS A 346 7.34 -11.77 -11.69
C HIS A 346 5.95 -12.25 -11.29
N ILE A 347 5.76 -12.67 -10.04
CA ILE A 347 4.45 -13.14 -9.55
C ILE A 347 3.43 -12.00 -9.54
N LYS A 348 3.84 -10.81 -9.07
CA LYS A 348 3.00 -9.61 -9.09
C LYS A 348 2.55 -9.26 -10.51
N HIS A 349 3.40 -9.44 -11.51
CA HIS A 349 3.10 -9.14 -12.91
C HIS A 349 2.02 -10.02 -13.51
N TYR A 350 1.80 -11.25 -13.03
CA TYR A 350 0.61 -12.02 -13.41
C TYR A 350 -0.71 -11.29 -13.12
N VAL A 351 -0.69 -10.27 -12.26
CA VAL A 351 -1.84 -9.40 -12.02
C VAL A 351 -1.65 -8.06 -12.70
N THR A 352 -0.53 -7.37 -12.43
CA THR A 352 -0.40 -5.95 -12.81
C THR A 352 -0.01 -5.72 -14.26
N ALA A 353 0.52 -6.73 -14.96
CA ALA A 353 0.88 -6.64 -16.37
C ALA A 353 -0.20 -7.20 -17.31
N GLU A 354 -1.31 -7.71 -16.77
CA GLU A 354 -2.42 -8.21 -17.57
C GLU A 354 -3.41 -7.13 -17.98
N GLU A 355 -4.13 -7.42 -19.08
CA GLU A 355 -5.17 -6.57 -19.64
C GLU A 355 -6.56 -6.96 -19.12
N TYR A 356 -7.28 -6.00 -18.53
CA TYR A 356 -8.58 -6.22 -17.90
C TYR A 356 -9.75 -5.59 -18.68
N ALA A 357 -9.55 -5.31 -19.96
CA ALA A 357 -10.62 -4.90 -20.86
C ALA A 357 -11.75 -5.95 -20.93
N THR A 358 -11.42 -7.24 -20.73
CA THR A 358 -12.38 -8.35 -20.68
C THR A 358 -12.21 -9.22 -19.44
N THR A 359 -13.20 -10.07 -19.16
CA THR A 359 -13.16 -11.05 -18.05
C THR A 359 -12.04 -12.09 -18.20
N ALA A 360 -11.50 -12.26 -19.40
CA ALA A 360 -10.44 -13.23 -19.69
C ALA A 360 -9.17 -12.91 -18.90
N GLY A 361 -8.76 -11.63 -18.86
CA GLY A 361 -7.57 -11.21 -18.11
C GLY A 361 -7.68 -11.48 -16.60
N ALA A 362 -8.86 -11.27 -16.02
CA ALA A 362 -9.10 -11.62 -14.61
C ALA A 362 -8.99 -13.11 -14.32
N SER A 363 -9.43 -13.94 -15.28
CA SER A 363 -9.36 -15.40 -15.18
C SER A 363 -7.94 -15.92 -15.41
N GLU A 364 -7.22 -15.31 -16.36
CA GLU A 364 -5.84 -15.63 -16.68
C GLU A 364 -4.90 -15.25 -15.55
N ALA A 365 -5.04 -14.04 -14.99
CA ALA A 365 -4.31 -13.63 -13.80
C ALA A 365 -4.48 -14.63 -12.65
N HIS A 366 -5.72 -15.06 -12.37
CA HIS A 366 -6.00 -16.04 -11.33
C HIS A 366 -5.33 -17.39 -11.62
N ARG A 367 -5.51 -17.93 -12.83
CA ARG A 367 -4.93 -19.21 -13.25
C ARG A 367 -3.41 -19.18 -13.16
N ASN A 368 -2.77 -18.13 -13.66
CA ASN A 368 -1.33 -17.96 -13.63
C ASN A 368 -0.79 -17.91 -12.19
N LEU A 369 -1.51 -17.26 -11.27
CA LEU A 369 -1.17 -17.28 -9.84
C LEU A 369 -1.29 -18.69 -9.25
N VAL A 370 -2.40 -19.39 -9.49
CA VAL A 370 -2.63 -20.77 -8.99
C VAL A 370 -1.53 -21.71 -9.49
N ASP A 371 -1.25 -21.67 -10.79
CA ASP A 371 -0.22 -22.49 -11.43
C ASP A 371 1.17 -22.15 -10.88
N CYS A 372 1.47 -20.86 -10.67
CA CYS A 372 2.74 -20.43 -10.10
C CYS A 372 2.94 -20.97 -8.68
N LEU A 373 1.92 -20.83 -7.81
CA LEU A 373 1.96 -21.34 -6.44
C LEU A 373 2.17 -22.86 -6.41
N LEU A 374 1.42 -23.59 -7.24
CA LEU A 374 1.49 -25.04 -7.26
C LEU A 374 2.81 -25.54 -7.85
N LEU A 375 3.21 -25.04 -9.02
CA LEU A 375 4.34 -25.57 -9.78
C LEU A 375 5.70 -25.06 -9.27
N ARG A 376 5.79 -23.80 -8.84
CA ARG A 376 7.08 -23.22 -8.38
C ARG A 376 7.27 -23.33 -6.88
N TYR A 377 6.19 -23.28 -6.09
CA TYR A 377 6.27 -23.26 -4.63
C TYR A 377 5.70 -24.52 -3.97
N GLY A 378 4.98 -25.37 -4.68
CA GLY A 378 4.34 -26.56 -4.10
C GLY A 378 3.24 -26.20 -3.09
N VAL A 379 2.65 -25.01 -3.19
CA VAL A 379 1.64 -24.49 -2.28
C VAL A 379 0.32 -24.34 -3.02
N ALA A 380 -0.79 -24.77 -2.40
CA ALA A 380 -2.12 -24.54 -2.94
C ALA A 380 -2.57 -23.09 -2.68
N MET A 381 -3.37 -22.54 -3.58
CA MET A 381 -3.96 -21.20 -3.39
C MET A 381 -4.77 -21.15 -2.08
N PRO A 382 -4.45 -20.24 -1.13
CA PRO A 382 -5.20 -20.11 0.11
C PRO A 382 -6.67 -19.74 -0.15
N ARG A 383 -7.58 -20.38 0.58
CA ARG A 383 -9.03 -20.16 0.48
C ARG A 383 -9.65 -19.70 1.80
N VAL A 384 -10.54 -18.74 1.70
CA VAL A 384 -11.29 -18.14 2.82
C VAL A 384 -12.79 -18.26 2.53
N HIS A 385 -13.54 -18.75 3.52
CA HIS A 385 -15.00 -18.76 3.49
C HIS A 385 -15.52 -17.52 4.20
N GLY A 386 -16.28 -16.67 3.53
CA GLY A 386 -16.83 -15.48 4.15
C GLY A 386 -17.90 -15.81 5.20
N ALA A 387 -17.97 -15.01 6.25
CA ALA A 387 -18.95 -15.13 7.33
C ALA A 387 -19.72 -13.82 7.59
N HIS A 388 -19.40 -12.74 6.86
CA HIS A 388 -20.05 -11.46 7.07
C HIS A 388 -21.46 -11.45 6.47
N SER A 389 -22.47 -11.48 7.32
CA SER A 389 -23.85 -11.17 6.91
C SER A 389 -24.09 -9.67 7.02
N THR A 390 -24.42 -9.04 5.90
CA THR A 390 -25.08 -7.73 5.94
C THR A 390 -26.50 -7.99 6.43
N ALA A 391 -26.82 -7.63 7.68
CA ALA A 391 -28.21 -7.60 8.10
C ALA A 391 -29.02 -6.84 7.04
N PRO A 392 -30.14 -7.37 6.53
CA PRO A 392 -30.99 -6.60 5.63
C PRO A 392 -31.35 -5.33 6.39
N HIS A 393 -31.10 -4.16 5.79
CA HIS A 393 -31.70 -2.94 6.27
C HIS A 393 -33.20 -3.23 6.44
N PRO A 394 -33.82 -2.99 7.61
CA PRO A 394 -35.27 -3.05 7.69
C PRO A 394 -35.77 -2.13 6.58
N ALA A 395 -36.63 -2.68 5.71
CA ALA A 395 -37.27 -1.90 4.66
C ALA A 395 -37.76 -0.60 5.29
N PRO A 396 -37.54 0.57 4.67
CA PRO A 396 -38.06 1.81 5.21
C PRO A 396 -39.54 1.59 5.48
N THR A 397 -39.92 1.63 6.75
CA THR A 397 -41.31 1.63 7.16
C THR A 397 -41.95 2.72 6.31
N GLN A 398 -42.94 2.35 5.49
CA GLN A 398 -43.71 3.33 4.74
C GLN A 398 -44.47 4.17 5.75
N ASP A 399 -43.81 5.19 6.28
CA ASP A 399 -44.41 6.17 7.14
C ASP A 399 -45.18 7.11 6.21
N ILE A 400 -46.49 6.88 6.15
CA ILE A 400 -47.45 7.66 5.37
C ILE A 400 -47.61 9.02 6.08
N THR A 401 -46.59 9.86 6.04
CA THR A 401 -46.72 11.30 6.30
C THR A 401 -45.86 12.05 5.28
N LYS A 402 -46.46 12.36 4.13
CA LYS A 402 -45.90 13.28 3.15
C LYS A 402 -45.54 14.60 3.82
N ARG A 403 -44.24 14.90 3.98
CA ARG A 403 -43.78 16.29 4.14
C ARG A 403 -43.76 16.94 2.74
N PRO A 404 -44.20 18.20 2.59
CA PRO A 404 -44.22 18.85 1.28
C PRO A 404 -42.80 19.11 0.79
N ALA A 405 -42.63 19.00 -0.53
CA ALA A 405 -41.37 19.28 -1.22
C ALA A 405 -40.99 20.76 -1.04
N VAL A 406 -39.78 21.01 -0.54
CA VAL A 406 -39.14 22.31 -0.59
C VAL A 406 -38.60 22.47 -2.02
N ASN A 407 -39.14 23.44 -2.77
CA ASN A 407 -38.66 23.80 -4.09
C ASN A 407 -37.32 24.53 -3.97
N ASP A 408 -36.22 23.86 -4.35
CA ASP A 408 -34.95 24.53 -4.61
C ASP A 408 -35.02 25.27 -5.96
N LEU A 409 -34.74 26.57 -5.92
CA LEU A 409 -34.93 27.56 -7.00
C LEU A 409 -33.85 27.56 -8.10
N THR A 410 -33.08 26.49 -8.28
CA THR A 410 -31.91 26.50 -9.21
C THR A 410 -32.15 25.87 -10.59
N ALA A 411 -33.36 25.39 -10.90
CA ALA A 411 -33.66 24.74 -12.18
C ALA A 411 -34.42 25.65 -13.17
N ARG A 412 -33.86 26.80 -13.57
CA ARG A 412 -34.31 27.53 -14.77
C ARG A 412 -33.16 28.18 -15.53
N CYS A 413 -32.52 27.42 -16.41
CA CYS A 413 -31.86 27.96 -17.60
C CYS A 413 -31.65 26.85 -18.65
N VAL A 414 -32.70 26.55 -19.42
CA VAL A 414 -32.57 25.78 -20.67
C VAL A 414 -32.67 26.77 -21.83
N ARG A 415 -31.53 27.07 -22.48
CA ARG A 415 -31.49 27.84 -23.72
C ARG A 415 -32.09 27.01 -24.85
N LYS A 416 -33.17 27.49 -25.47
CA LYS A 416 -33.69 26.96 -26.75
C LYS A 416 -32.79 27.43 -27.90
N LYS A 417 -32.35 26.51 -28.77
CA LYS A 417 -31.75 26.83 -30.07
C LYS A 417 -32.84 27.35 -31.03
N PRO A 418 -32.57 28.38 -31.85
CA PRO A 418 -33.49 28.80 -32.90
C PRO A 418 -33.39 27.86 -34.11
N ARG A 419 -34.53 27.59 -34.74
CA ARG A 419 -34.62 26.92 -36.05
C ARG A 419 -34.53 27.98 -37.13
N CYS A 420 -33.56 27.83 -38.04
CA CYS A 420 -33.70 28.07 -39.48
C CYS A 420 -32.95 26.94 -40.16
#